data_AF-A0A0E9RZ99-F1
#
_entry.id   AF-A0A0E9RZ99-F1
#
_cell.length_a   1.000
_cell.length_b   1.000
_cell.length_c   1.000
_cell.angle_alpha   90.00
_cell.angle_beta   90.00
_cell.angle_gamma   90.00
#
_symmetry.space_group_name_H-M   'P 1'
#
loop_
_entity.id
_entity.type
_entity.pdbx_description
1 polymer ?
#
loop_
_entity_poly.entity_id
_entity_poly.type
_entity_poly.pdbx_seq_one_letter_code
_entity_poly.pdbx_strand_id
1 'polypeptide(L)' 'MWQNDYDQRLYYTCSGRDSISMITSKHDNGREDRVWDFSCKQSFDSFYRMLLVSLCQLV' A
#
# COMPACT_ATOMS: atom_id res chain seq x y z
N MET A 1 3.56 9.81 3.66
CA MET A 1 2.63 10.20 4.75
C MET A 1 1.79 8.98 5.08
N TRP A 2 1.57 8.67 6.36
CA TRP A 2 0.77 7.49 6.73
C TRP A 2 -0.65 7.56 6.16
N GLN A 3 -1.12 6.45 5.57
CA GLN A 3 -2.42 6.33 4.90
C GLN A 3 -3.52 5.77 5.80
N ASN A 4 -3.14 5.19 6.94
CA ASN A 4 -4.05 4.72 7.98
C ASN A 4 -3.43 4.94 9.36
N ASP A 5 -4.29 5.01 10.36
CA ASP A 5 -3.93 4.86 11.77
C ASP A 5 -4.07 3.38 12.20
N TYR A 6 -3.58 3.06 13.39
CA TYR A 6 -3.75 1.73 13.98
C TYR A 6 -5.22 1.40 14.21
N ASP A 7 -5.56 0.12 14.13
CA ASP A 7 -6.91 -0.44 14.29
C ASP A 7 -7.93 0.15 13.30
N GLN A 8 -7.44 0.78 12.22
CA GLN A 8 -8.25 1.38 11.16
C GLN A 8 -8.07 0.64 9.83
N ARG A 9 -9.06 0.82 8.94
CA ARG A 9 -8.99 0.27 7.60
C ARG A 9 -7.93 1.00 6.78
N LEU A 10 -7.13 0.23 6.04
CA LEU A 10 -6.27 0.76 5.01
C LEU A 10 -6.99 0.72 3.66
N TYR A 11 -7.15 1.88 3.03
CA TYR A 11 -7.58 2.01 1.64
C TYR A 11 -6.66 3.00 0.94
N TYR A 12 -5.86 2.50 -0.02
CA TYR A 12 -4.94 3.33 -0.78
C TYR A 12 -4.90 2.88 -2.24
N THR A 13 -4.87 3.83 -3.16
CA THR A 13 -4.80 3.57 -4.60
C THR A 13 -3.95 4.66 -5.25
N CYS A 14 -2.98 4.25 -6.07
CA CYS A 14 -2.22 5.17 -6.90
C CYS A 14 -3.09 5.74 -8.03
N SER A 15 -2.84 6.98 -8.42
CA SER A 15 -3.59 7.65 -9.48
C SER A 15 -3.31 7.06 -10.87
N GLY A 16 -4.35 6.92 -11.68
CA GLY A 16 -4.25 6.72 -13.14
C GLY A 16 -3.39 5.51 -13.55
N ARG A 17 -2.20 5.80 -14.09
CA ARG A 17 -1.23 4.80 -14.61
C ARG A 17 -0.04 4.60 -13.68
N ASP A 18 -0.12 5.07 -12.44
CA ASP A 18 0.94 4.90 -11.48
C ASP A 18 0.76 3.59 -10.70
N SER A 19 1.88 2.92 -10.41
CA SER A 19 1.93 1.77 -9.51
C SER A 19 2.62 2.14 -8.22
N ILE A 20 2.29 1.40 -7.15
CA ILE A 20 3.05 1.44 -5.91
C ILE A 20 4.51 1.07 -6.23
N SER A 21 5.41 1.99 -5.92
CA SER A 21 6.84 1.88 -6.14
C SER A 21 7.61 1.65 -4.84
N MET A 22 7.01 2.00 -3.70
CA MET A 22 7.58 1.80 -2.38
C MET A 22 6.46 1.61 -1.36
N ILE A 23 6.70 0.72 -0.39
CA ILE A 23 5.84 0.46 0.76
C ILE A 23 6.70 0.63 2.01
N THR A 24 6.25 1.47 2.93
CA THR A 24 6.84 1.63 4.26
C THR A 24 5.79 1.30 5.30
N SER A 25 6.18 0.58 6.35
CA SER A 25 5.27 0.28 7.45
C SER A 25 5.95 0.49 8.80
N LYS A 26 5.14 0.82 9.81
CA LYS A 26 5.57 0.82 11.20
C LYS A 26 4.62 -0.07 11.99
N HIS A 27 5.21 -1.04 12.69
CA HIS A 27 4.49 -1.95 13.57
C HIS A 27 4.57 -1.46 15.03
N ASP A 28 3.51 -1.72 15.79
CA ASP A 28 3.45 -1.51 17.23
C ASP A 28 3.05 -2.81 17.94
N ASN A 29 3.97 -3.37 18.75
CA ASN A 29 3.72 -4.62 19.48
C ASN A 29 2.65 -4.50 20.57
N GLY A 30 2.32 -3.29 21.03
CA GLY A 30 1.25 -3.11 22.02
C GLY A 30 -0.13 -3.32 21.40
N ARG A 31 -0.27 -2.91 20.13
CA ARG A 31 -1.50 -3.03 19.34
C ARG A 31 -1.51 -4.28 18.45
N GLU A 32 -0.34 -4.86 18.19
CA GLU A 32 -0.12 -5.94 17.21
C GLU A 32 -0.62 -5.56 15.80
N ASP A 33 -0.46 -4.28 15.45
CA ASP A 33 -0.97 -3.70 14.19
C ASP A 33 0.09 -2.83 13.48
N ARG A 34 -0.20 -2.42 12.23
CA ARG A 34 0.70 -1.63 11.38
C ARG A 34 0.02 -0.43 10.74
N VAL A 35 0.75 0.68 10.70
CA VAL A 35 0.44 1.83 9.84
C VAL A 35 1.29 1.78 8.58
N TRP A 36 0.74 2.25 7.46
CA TRP A 36 1.32 2.08 6.13
C TRP A 36 1.48 3.42 5.39
N ASP A 37 2.57 3.55 4.65
CA ASP A 37 2.86 4.66 3.74
C ASP A 37 3.28 4.11 2.39
N PHE A 38 2.86 4.77 1.32
CA PHE A 38 3.01 4.31 -0.05
C PHE A 38 3.50 5.45 -0.94
N SER A 39 4.43 5.11 -1.83
CA SER A 39 4.86 6.02 -2.89
C SER A 39 4.46 5.46 -4.24
N CYS A 40 3.86 6.29 -5.08
CA CYS A 40 3.47 5.93 -6.44
C CYS A 40 4.50 6.43 -7.45
N LYS A 41 4.72 5.67 -8.52
CA LYS A 41 5.47 6.11 -9.71
C LYS A 41 4.76 5.63 -10.95
N GLN A 42 4.90 6.39 -12.04
CA GLN A 42 4.40 6.02 -13.35
C GLN A 42 4.86 4.61 -13.71
N SER A 43 3.90 3.70 -13.89
CA SER A 43 4.19 2.40 -14.46
C SER A 43 4.47 2.63 -15.93
N PHE A 44 5.61 2.13 -16.42
CA PHE A 44 5.87 2.14 -17.85
C PHE A 44 4.80 1.28 -18.53
N ASP A 45 3.89 1.92 -19.26
CA ASP A 45 2.94 1.25 -20.12
C ASP A 45 3.71 0.57 -21.26
N SER A 46 4.01 -0.70 -21.07
CA SER A 46 4.44 -1.63 -22.12
C SER A 46 3.95 -3.03 -21.75
N PHE A 47 2.65 -3.22 -21.90
CA PHE A 47 1.99 -4.48 -22.26
C PHE A 47 2.14 -5.75 -21.40
N TYR A 48 2.67 -5.75 -20.17
CA TYR A 48 2.56 -6.95 -19.31
C TYR A 48 2.21 -6.66 -17.84
N ARG A 49 0.97 -7.04 -17.50
CA ARG A 49 0.50 -7.58 -16.20
C ARG A 49 0.84 -6.75 -14.94
N MET A 50 -0.08 -5.86 -14.63
CA MET A 50 -0.37 -5.35 -13.29
C MET A 50 -0.42 -6.51 -12.28
N LEU A 51 0.61 -6.60 -11.42
CA LEU A 51 0.53 -7.35 -10.18
C LEU A 51 -0.56 -6.68 -9.35
N LEU A 52 -1.71 -7.35 -9.25
CA LEU A 52 -2.71 -7.09 -8.24
C LEU A 52 -2.03 -7.27 -6.88
N VAL A 53 -1.56 -6.20 -6.27
CA VAL A 53 -1.25 -6.20 -4.84
C VAL A 53 -2.59 -6.11 -4.11
N SER A 54 -3.34 -7.21 -4.12
CA SER A 54 -4.37 -7.45 -3.11
C SER A 54 -3.64 -7.84 -1.84
N LEU A 55 -3.34 -6.86 -0.99
CA LEU A 55 -2.96 -7.13 0.41
C LEU A 55 -4.20 -7.37 1.29
N CYS A 56 -5.32 -7.80 0.70
CA CYS A 56 -6.45 -8.34 1.44
C CYS A 56 -6.16 -9.81 1.76
N GLN A 57 -5.24 -10.06 2.67
CA GLN A 57 -5.18 -11.26 3.50
C GLN A 57 -4.07 -11.06 4.51
N LEU A 58 -4.45 -10.56 5.67
CA LEU A 58 -3.93 -10.91 6.98
C LEU A 58 -4.93 -10.29 7.97
N VAL A 59 -6.07 -10.96 8.10
CA VAL A 59 -6.75 -11.08 9.38
C VAL A 59 -5.87 -11.96 10.26
#